data_AF-A0A2N2LQM7-F1
#
_entry.id   AF-A0A2N2LQM7-F1
#
_cell.length_a   1.000
_cell.length_b   1.000
_cell.length_c   1.000
_cell.angle_alpha   90.00
_cell.angle_beta   90.00
_cell.angle_gamma   90.00
#
_symmetry.space_group_name_H-M   'P 1'
#
loop_
_entity.id
_entity.type
_entity.pdbx_description
1 polymer ?
#
loop_
_entity_poly.entity_id
_entity_poly.type
_entity_poly.pdbx_seq_one_letter_code
_entity_poly.pdbx_strand_id
1 'polypeptide(L)'
;MADGRDLCARYGGEEFVVLLPNTDEKSALQIAEKLRKNIELENIPHQYSRVSHFVTVSVGVATLMPQKALPPERLVELADKALYRAKDLGRNQVRTLDEKNLSP
;
A
#
# COMPACT_ATOMS: atom_id res chain seq x y z
N MET A 1 -12.19 6.72 -11.93
CA MET A 1 -11.25 6.89 -13.05
C MET A 1 -10.18 7.84 -12.56
N ALA A 2 -8.91 7.53 -12.78
CA ALA A 2 -7.78 8.37 -12.40
C ALA A 2 -7.96 9.75 -13.04
N ASP A 3 -8.29 10.75 -12.23
CA ASP A 3 -7.97 12.14 -12.57
C ASP A 3 -6.43 12.17 -12.67
N GLY A 4 -5.85 12.81 -13.69
CA GLY A 4 -4.42 12.72 -14.07
C GLY A 4 -3.41 13.24 -13.03
N ARG A 5 -3.76 13.17 -11.76
CA ARG A 5 -3.02 13.55 -10.55
C ARG A 5 -2.59 12.34 -9.72
N ASP A 6 -2.97 11.12 -10.11
CA ASP A 6 -2.41 9.90 -9.52
C ASP A 6 -0.90 9.87 -9.78
N LEU A 7 -0.11 9.66 -8.74
CA LEU A 7 1.34 9.62 -8.82
C LEU A 7 1.84 8.24 -8.39
N CYS A 8 2.65 7.62 -9.23
CA CYS A 8 3.43 6.44 -8.87
C CYS A 8 4.91 6.83 -8.84
N ALA A 9 5.59 6.49 -7.76
CA ALA A 9 7.00 6.81 -7.57
C ALA A 9 7.75 5.64 -6.93
N ARG A 10 9.03 5.48 -7.29
CA ARG A 10 9.96 4.63 -6.55
C ARG A 10 10.49 5.44 -5.38
N TYR A 11 10.13 5.03 -4.17
CA TYR A 11 10.46 5.75 -2.95
C TYR A 11 11.91 5.51 -2.52
N GLY A 12 12.39 4.28 -2.69
CA GLY A 12 13.78 3.90 -2.45
C GLY A 12 13.97 2.39 -2.51
N GLY A 13 15.12 1.90 -2.99
CA GLY A 13 15.38 0.46 -3.06
C GLY A 13 14.29 -0.31 -3.82
N GLU A 14 13.55 -1.17 -3.12
CA GLU A 14 12.43 -1.95 -3.62
C GLU A 14 11.04 -1.36 -3.28
N GLU A 15 11.00 -0.17 -2.69
CA GLU A 15 9.79 0.48 -2.19
C GLU A 15 9.19 1.42 -3.23
N PHE A 16 7.87 1.33 -3.39
CA PHE A 16 7.08 2.14 -4.32
C PHE A 16 5.91 2.77 -3.57
N VAL A 17 5.54 3.98 -3.97
CA VAL A 17 4.40 4.72 -3.42
C VAL A 17 3.44 5.05 -4.57
N VAL A 18 2.16 4.87 -4.31
CA VAL A 18 1.07 5.33 -5.16
C VAL A 18 0.24 6.34 -4.37
N LEU A 19 0.26 7.60 -4.79
CA LEU A 19 -0.53 8.66 -4.19
C LEU A 19 -1.80 8.88 -5.02
N LEU A 20 -2.96 8.82 -4.36
CA LEU A 20 -4.28 8.86 -4.97
C LEU A 20 -5.10 10.05 -4.43
N PRO A 21 -5.02 11.23 -5.05
CA PRO A 21 -5.83 12.37 -4.66
C PRO A 21 -7.34 12.06 -4.78
N ASN A 22 -8.15 12.66 -3.90
CA ASN A 22 -9.62 12.55 -3.93
C ASN A 22 -10.15 11.10 -3.95
N THR A 23 -9.43 10.19 -3.30
CA THR A 23 -9.76 8.76 -3.29
C THR A 23 -10.07 8.33 -1.85
N ASP A 24 -11.25 7.74 -1.66
CA ASP A 24 -11.65 7.19 -0.36
C ASP A 24 -10.95 5.86 -0.06
N GLU A 25 -11.00 5.42 1.20
CA GLU A 25 -10.32 4.21 1.65
C GLU A 25 -10.76 2.96 0.87
N LYS A 26 -12.07 2.83 0.63
CA LYS A 26 -12.63 1.68 -0.07
C LYS A 26 -12.07 1.58 -1.49
N SER A 27 -12.02 2.69 -2.22
CA SER A 27 -11.49 2.76 -3.58
C SER A 27 -9.97 2.54 -3.58
N ALA A 28 -9.25 3.12 -2.62
CA ALA A 28 -7.81 2.91 -2.46
C ALA A 28 -7.47 1.43 -2.22
N LEU A 29 -8.23 0.74 -1.36
CA LEU A 29 -8.10 -0.69 -1.10
C LEU A 29 -8.37 -1.53 -2.36
N GLN A 30 -9.40 -1.18 -3.14
CA GLN A 30 -9.69 -1.86 -4.41
C GLN A 30 -8.56 -1.70 -5.43
N ILE A 31 -7.99 -0.50 -5.54
CA ILE A 31 -6.85 -0.21 -6.41
C ILE A 31 -5.63 -1.01 -5.95
N ALA A 32 -5.33 -1.00 -4.65
CA ALA A 32 -4.22 -1.74 -4.07
C ALA A 32 -4.35 -3.26 -4.30
N GLU A 33 -5.53 -3.84 -4.11
CA GLU A 33 -5.75 -5.27 -4.33
C GLU A 33 -5.66 -5.64 -5.81
N LYS A 34 -6.14 -4.77 -6.70
CA LYS A 34 -5.97 -4.94 -8.15
C LYS A 34 -4.49 -4.91 -8.52
N LEU A 35 -3.71 -3.97 -7.98
CA LEU A 35 -2.27 -3.87 -8.21
C LEU A 35 -1.55 -5.14 -7.73
N ARG A 36 -1.85 -5.58 -6.50
CA ARG A 36 -1.26 -6.79 -5.91
C ARG A 36 -1.52 -8.03 -6.78
N LYS A 37 -2.78 -8.24 -7.18
CA LYS A 37 -3.18 -9.36 -8.04
C LYS A 37 -2.51 -9.30 -9.42
N ASN A 38 -2.48 -8.11 -10.02
CA ASN A 38 -1.86 -7.96 -11.34
C ASN A 38 -0.37 -8.31 -11.30
N ILE A 39 0.38 -7.85 -10.29
CA ILE A 39 1.80 -8.20 -10.14
C ILE A 39 1.99 -9.72 -9.94
N GLU A 40 1.15 -10.35 -9.11
CA GLU A 40 1.18 -11.80 -8.92
C GLU A 40 0.89 -12.56 -10.23
N LEU A 41 -0.03 -12.06 -11.05
CA LEU A 41 -0.41 -12.64 -12.35
C LEU A 41 0.66 -12.48 -13.44
N GLU A 42 1.62 -11.58 -13.29
CA GLU A 42 2.78 -11.51 -14.19
C GLU A 42 3.66 -12.76 -14.10
N ASN A 43 3.48 -13.60 -13.05
CA ASN A 43 4.18 -14.88 -12.87
C ASN A 43 5.71 -14.77 -13.04
N ILE A 44 6.30 -13.65 -12.61
CA ILE A 44 7.74 -13.42 -12.69
C ILE A 44 8.43 -14.39 -11.71
N PRO A 45 9.28 -15.32 -12.16
CA PRO A 45 9.88 -16.32 -11.27
C PRO A 45 10.73 -15.68 -10.17
N HIS A 46 10.51 -16.12 -8.93
CA HIS A 46 11.24 -15.65 -7.75
C HIS A 46 11.79 -16.85 -6.96
N GLN A 47 12.76 -17.55 -7.55
CA GLN A 47 13.28 -18.84 -7.08
C GLN A 47 13.82 -18.84 -5.64
N TYR A 48 14.31 -17.69 -5.17
CA TYR A 48 14.90 -17.55 -3.83
C TYR A 48 13.92 -17.01 -2.76
N SER A 49 12.66 -16.77 -3.14
CA SER A 49 11.65 -16.29 -2.19
C SER A 49 11.18 -17.40 -1.26
N ARG A 50 10.99 -17.05 0.01
CA ARG A 50 10.38 -17.91 1.03
C ARG A 50 8.86 -17.76 1.10
N VAL A 51 8.27 -16.89 0.27
CA VAL A 51 6.85 -16.49 0.34
C VAL A 51 6.04 -17.11 -0.80
N SER A 52 6.57 -17.06 -2.02
CA SER A 52 5.91 -17.52 -3.24
C SER A 52 6.97 -17.84 -4.29
N HIS A 53 6.65 -18.75 -5.22
CA HIS A 53 7.50 -19.03 -6.38
C HIS A 53 7.56 -17.87 -7.38
N PHE A 54 6.67 -16.89 -7.24
CA PHE A 54 6.60 -15.70 -8.09
C PHE A 54 6.80 -14.41 -7.29
N VAL A 55 7.18 -13.34 -7.98
CA VAL A 55 7.22 -12.00 -7.41
C VAL A 55 5.82 -11.62 -6.94
N THR A 56 5.73 -11.13 -5.71
CA THR A 56 4.50 -10.62 -5.09
C THR A 56 4.80 -9.31 -4.38
N VAL A 57 3.76 -8.55 -4.04
CA VAL A 57 3.91 -7.32 -3.26
C VAL A 57 3.05 -7.37 -2.00
N SER A 58 3.52 -6.74 -0.93
CA SER A 58 2.69 -6.39 0.22
C SER A 58 2.40 -4.90 0.13
N VAL A 59 1.16 -4.49 0.41
CA VAL A 59 0.74 -3.11 0.24
C VAL A 59 0.11 -2.61 1.53
N GLY A 60 0.65 -1.53 2.07
CA GLY A 60 0.01 -0.75 3.12
C GLY A 60 -0.80 0.38 2.49
N VAL A 61 -2.06 0.51 2.90
CA VAL A 61 -2.97 1.56 2.44
C VAL A 61 -3.29 2.45 3.63
N ALA A 62 -3.27 3.76 3.39
CA ALA A 62 -3.78 4.75 4.32
C ALA A 62 -4.50 5.84 3.52
N THR A 63 -5.53 6.42 4.12
CA THR A 63 -6.22 7.60 3.59
C THR A 63 -6.35 8.63 4.67
N LEU A 64 -6.27 9.90 4.29
CA LEU A 64 -6.33 11.01 5.23
C LEU A 64 -6.98 12.21 4.57
N MET A 65 -7.86 12.89 5.30
CA MET A 65 -8.37 14.20 4.91
C MET A 65 -7.35 15.26 5.35
N PRO A 66 -6.74 16.03 4.42
CA PRO A 66 -5.73 17.02 4.78
C PRO A 66 -6.29 18.08 5.74
N GLN A 67 -5.57 18.35 6.82
CA GLN A 67 -5.90 19.39 7.79
C GLN A 67 -4.65 20.23 8.04
N LYS A 68 -4.80 21.53 8.35
CA LYS A 68 -3.67 22.43 8.57
C LYS A 68 -2.68 21.96 9.65
N ALA A 69 -3.17 21.24 10.66
CA ALA A 69 -2.37 20.72 11.76
C ALA A 69 -1.74 19.34 11.48
N LEU A 70 -2.08 18.69 10.37
CA LEU A 70 -1.61 17.35 10.04
C LEU A 70 -0.45 17.45 9.02
N PRO A 71 0.77 17.04 9.41
CA PRO A 71 1.90 17.01 8.49
C PRO A 71 1.69 15.92 7.41
N PRO A 72 2.13 16.14 6.15
CA PRO A 72 1.95 15.16 5.06
C PRO A 72 2.64 13.83 5.36
N GLU A 73 3.73 13.85 6.12
CA GLU A 73 4.47 12.66 6.58
C GLU A 73 3.55 11.69 7.33
N ARG A 74 2.50 12.18 7.98
CA ARG A 74 1.55 11.35 8.72
C ARG A 74 0.86 10.32 7.83
N LEU A 75 0.54 10.67 6.59
CA LEU A 75 -0.09 9.74 5.65
C LEU A 75 0.87 8.60 5.30
N VAL A 76 2.15 8.92 5.09
CA VAL A 76 3.21 7.94 4.78
C VAL A 76 3.43 7.02 5.97
N GLU A 77 3.55 7.58 7.19
CA GLU A 77 3.70 6.78 8.42
C GLU A 77 2.59 5.75 8.63
N LEU A 78 1.33 6.15 8.35
CA LEU A 78 0.18 5.25 8.46
C LEU A 78 0.23 4.14 7.42
N ALA A 79 0.59 4.47 6.17
CA ALA A 79 0.75 3.48 5.11
C ALA A 79 1.90 2.50 5.43
N ASP A 80 3.03 2.99 5.96
CA ASP A 80 4.17 2.16 6.35
C ASP A 80 3.83 1.21 7.49
N LYS A 81 3.11 1.67 8.51
CA LYS A 81 2.63 0.79 9.59
C LYS A 81 1.67 -0.28 9.07
N ALA A 82 0.78 0.08 8.14
CA ALA A 82 -0.10 -0.88 7.49
C ALA A 82 0.71 -1.91 6.66
N LEU A 83 1.73 -1.45 5.92
CA LEU A 83 2.64 -2.27 5.13
C LEU A 83 3.43 -3.25 6.01
N TYR A 84 3.94 -2.76 7.14
CA TYR A 84 4.61 -3.59 8.13
C TYR A 84 3.69 -4.71 8.62
N ARG A 85 2.44 -4.39 8.97
CA ARG A 85 1.43 -5.40 9.35
C ARG A 85 1.15 -6.41 8.23
N ALA A 86 1.11 -5.97 6.98
CA ALA A 86 0.98 -6.88 5.83
C ALA A 86 2.17 -7.83 5.71
N LYS A 87 3.40 -7.35 5.97
CA LYS A 87 4.61 -8.18 5.96
C LYS A 87 4.60 -9.22 7.10
N ASP A 88 4.21 -8.81 8.30
CA ASP A 88 4.16 -9.69 9.48
C ASP A 88 3.09 -10.78 9.37
N LEU A 89 1.95 -10.47 8.76
CA LEU A 89 0.85 -11.42 8.55
C LEU A 89 1.06 -12.36 7.35
N GLY A 90 2.28 -12.51 6.86
CA GLY A 90 2.61 -13.47 5.79
C GLY A 90 2.84 -12.88 4.40
N ARG A 91 2.94 -11.55 4.25
CA ARG A 91 3.18 -10.85 2.97
C ARG A 91 2.07 -11.12 1.94
N ASN A 92 2.31 -10.79 0.67
CA ASN A 92 1.38 -10.95 -0.47
C ASN A 92 -0.08 -10.55 -0.15
N GLN A 93 -0.26 -9.39 0.49
CA GLN A 93 -1.59 -8.94 0.91
C GLN A 93 -1.65 -7.41 1.03
N VAL A 94 -2.88 -6.90 1.04
CA VAL A 94 -3.19 -5.49 1.28
C VAL A 94 -3.68 -5.35 2.72
N ARG A 95 -3.18 -4.35 3.44
CA ARG A 95 -3.68 -3.97 4.77
C ARG A 95 -3.89 -2.47 4.86
N THR A 96 -4.90 -2.06 5.62
CA THR A 96 -5.06 -0.71 6.18
C THR A 96 -4.97 -0.80 7.71
N LEU A 97 -4.80 0.33 8.37
CA LEU A 97 -4.99 0.44 9.81
C LEU A 97 -6.37 1.02 10.08
N ASP A 98 -7.20 0.31 10.83
CA ASP A 98 -8.37 0.93 11.42
C ASP A 98 -7.89 1.97 12.45
N GLU A 99 -8.23 3.24 12.29
CA GLU A 99 -7.97 4.27 13.30
C GLU A 99 -8.56 3.89 14.68
N LYS A 100 -9.60 3.03 14.71
CA LYS A 100 -10.20 2.49 15.94
C LYS A 100 -9.28 1.54 16.73
N ASN A 101 -8.19 1.05 16.13
CA ASN A 101 -7.26 0.11 16.75
C ASN A 101 -5.90 0.74 17.10
N LEU A 102 -5.71 2.05 16.90
CA LEU A 102 -4.64 2.81 17.54
C LEU A 102 -5.18 3.37 18.86
N SER A 103 -5.30 2.50 19.87
CA SER A 103 -5.27 3.00 21.25
C SER A 103 -3.84 3.48 21.57
N PRO A 104 -3.67 4.58 22.32
CA PRO A 104 -2.36 5.06 22.76
C PRO A 104 -1.62 4.03 23.62
#